data_AF-A0A7K2J2P8-F1
#
_entry.id   AF-A0A7K2J2P8-F1
#
_cell.length_a   1.000
_cell.length_b   1.000
_cell.length_c   1.000
_cell.angle_alpha   90.00
_cell.angle_beta   90.00
_cell.angle_gamma   90.00
#
_symmetry.space_group_name_H-M   'P 1'
#
loop_
_entity.id
_entity.type
_entity.pdbx_description
1 polymer ?
#
loop_
_entity_poly.entity_id
_entity_poly.type
_entity_poly.pdbx_seq_one_letter_code
_entity_poly.pdbx_strand_id
1 'polypeptide(L)'
;MSTEAVDWAMDKAPMPRTEKGKPDTTGRHVLQVLAEYANPAGANTHPSVLRIQFRTGYDRTTVQRALRRLEKAGLIRREGSVDGRTRWQLALEMVRPASDWTDLEREENEYRAAAAERKRRSRSKGVTGAESVTVTDSKPVTVTDAESVTGDVTDSAPSRHALNAQPSRTQRRPNHQQPPVNQLHKDSSSPPAQQDTAAAPEEAKPTGKPRAAKPAKNEHLDAFGAFWLNYPKKKAREEARKAWIAALGRGADPQHIVTAAASYARERANEDPKYTKYPATWLNKGCYDDEPDQPARPHLRAVGDYQPWRNPEDHSSYYEEL
;
A
#
# COMPACT_ATOMS: atom_id res chain seq x y z
N MET A 1 36.92 21.26 -3.41
CA MET A 1 35.84 20.49 -4.06
C MET A 1 36.36 20.11 -5.43
N SER A 2 36.41 18.82 -5.76
CA SER A 2 36.78 18.38 -7.09
C SER A 2 35.60 18.52 -8.05
N THR A 3 35.78 19.24 -9.15
CA THR A 3 34.77 19.34 -10.22
C THR A 3 34.57 18.00 -10.93
N GLU A 4 35.64 17.22 -11.09
CA GLU A 4 35.64 15.93 -11.79
C GLU A 4 34.78 14.88 -11.06
N ALA A 5 34.88 14.81 -9.74
CA ALA A 5 34.10 13.87 -8.95
C ALA A 5 32.59 14.21 -9.00
N VAL A 6 32.26 15.51 -8.97
CA VAL A 6 30.87 15.98 -9.03
C VAL A 6 30.28 15.75 -10.42
N ASP A 7 31.03 16.07 -11.49
CA ASP A 7 30.67 15.79 -12.88
C ASP A 7 30.41 14.28 -13.07
N TRP A 8 31.31 13.44 -12.53
CA TRP A 8 31.10 12.00 -12.54
C TRP A 8 29.81 11.60 -11.83
N ALA A 9 29.57 12.07 -10.60
CA ALA A 9 28.37 11.71 -9.84
C ALA A 9 27.06 12.19 -10.50
N MET A 10 27.10 13.29 -11.25
CA MET A 10 25.96 13.81 -12.00
C MET A 10 25.74 12.99 -13.26
N ASP A 11 26.71 12.90 -14.15
CA ASP A 11 26.41 12.49 -15.53
C ASP A 11 26.91 11.09 -15.86
N LYS A 12 28.01 10.67 -15.23
CA LYS A 12 28.71 9.43 -15.59
C LYS A 12 28.42 8.27 -14.66
N ALA A 13 28.09 8.50 -13.39
CA ALA A 13 27.87 7.42 -12.44
C ALA A 13 26.61 6.62 -12.83
N PRO A 14 26.66 5.27 -12.75
CA PRO A 14 25.49 4.45 -13.01
C PRO A 14 24.42 4.71 -11.95
N MET A 15 23.14 4.71 -12.36
CA MET A 15 22.03 4.98 -11.46
C MET A 15 21.93 3.86 -10.39
N PRO A 16 22.09 4.17 -9.09
CA PRO A 16 21.92 3.18 -8.05
C PRO A 16 20.49 2.63 -8.07
N ARG A 17 20.35 1.33 -7.79
CA ARG A 17 19.05 0.64 -7.77
C ARG A 17 18.73 0.18 -6.35
N THR A 18 17.47 0.31 -5.97
CA THR A 18 16.94 -0.27 -4.73
C THR A 18 16.85 -1.79 -4.86
N GLU A 19 16.65 -2.49 -3.75
CA GLU A 19 16.46 -3.96 -3.73
C GLU A 19 15.27 -4.43 -4.59
N LYS A 20 14.32 -3.53 -4.88
CA LYS A 20 13.17 -3.77 -5.75
C LYS A 20 13.43 -3.43 -7.22
N GLY A 21 14.67 -3.13 -7.60
CA GLY A 21 15.06 -2.75 -8.96
C GLY A 21 14.67 -1.33 -9.37
N LYS A 22 14.02 -0.55 -8.50
CA LYS A 22 13.67 0.85 -8.79
C LYS A 22 14.90 1.76 -8.68
N PRO A 23 14.99 2.85 -9.46
CA PRO A 23 16.02 3.88 -9.29
C PRO A 23 16.05 4.42 -7.85
N ASP A 24 17.24 4.50 -7.25
CA ASP A 24 17.47 4.97 -5.89
C ASP A 24 17.88 6.45 -5.89
N THR A 25 16.87 7.33 -5.95
CA THR A 25 17.08 8.78 -5.95
C THR A 25 17.77 9.27 -4.67
N THR A 26 17.47 8.67 -3.52
CA THR A 26 18.14 8.96 -2.25
C THR A 26 19.63 8.62 -2.32
N GLY A 27 19.96 7.43 -2.84
CA GLY A 27 21.35 7.01 -3.06
C GLY A 27 22.08 8.01 -3.96
N ARG A 28 21.44 8.44 -5.06
CA ARG A 28 22.03 9.42 -5.98
C ARG A 28 22.33 10.78 -5.33
N HIS A 29 21.42 11.34 -4.54
CA HIS A 29 21.69 12.61 -3.84
C HIS A 29 22.82 12.46 -2.80
N VAL A 30 22.87 11.35 -2.07
CA VAL A 30 23.96 11.09 -1.12
C VAL A 30 25.29 10.96 -1.85
N LEU A 31 25.33 10.31 -3.02
CA LEU A 31 26.53 10.20 -3.86
C LEU A 31 27.03 11.56 -4.34
N GLN A 32 26.13 12.44 -4.78
CA GLN A 32 26.47 13.81 -5.19
C GLN A 32 27.11 14.59 -4.03
N VAL A 33 26.53 14.51 -2.83
CA VAL A 33 27.11 15.15 -1.64
C VAL A 33 28.47 14.55 -1.31
N LEU A 34 28.68 13.23 -1.45
CA LEU A 34 30.01 12.64 -1.27
C LEU A 34 31.03 13.20 -2.27
N ALA A 35 30.65 13.29 -3.54
CA ALA A 35 31.50 13.82 -4.61
C ALA A 35 31.95 15.28 -4.39
N GLU A 36 31.14 16.13 -3.76
CA GLU A 36 31.54 17.50 -3.41
C GLU A 36 32.79 17.54 -2.50
N TYR A 37 32.97 16.54 -1.63
CA TYR A 37 34.07 16.47 -0.66
C TYR A 37 35.24 15.62 -1.16
N ALA A 38 35.11 14.99 -2.34
CA ALA A 38 36.15 14.16 -2.91
C ALA A 38 37.27 15.00 -3.54
N ASN A 39 38.47 14.42 -3.60
CA ASN A 39 39.55 14.94 -4.44
C ASN A 39 39.35 14.54 -5.92
N PRO A 40 40.19 14.99 -6.87
CA PRO A 40 40.11 14.60 -8.29
C PRO A 40 40.09 13.09 -8.52
N ALA A 41 40.86 12.34 -7.75
CA ALA A 41 40.89 10.88 -7.80
C ALA A 41 39.68 10.19 -7.12
N GLY A 42 38.70 10.95 -6.61
CA GLY A 42 37.53 10.40 -5.90
C GLY A 42 37.80 9.94 -4.46
N ALA A 43 39.01 10.16 -3.96
CA ALA A 43 39.46 9.74 -2.63
C ALA A 43 39.16 10.78 -1.56
N ASN A 44 39.51 10.43 -0.32
CA ASN A 44 39.47 11.29 0.86
C ASN A 44 38.10 11.93 1.14
N THR A 45 37.02 11.19 0.91
CA THR A 45 35.66 11.69 1.11
C THR A 45 35.17 11.36 2.51
N HIS A 46 35.03 12.35 3.40
CA HIS A 46 34.64 12.10 4.80
C HIS A 46 33.59 13.09 5.36
N PRO A 47 32.50 13.42 4.64
CA PRO A 47 31.44 14.24 5.21
C PRO A 47 30.74 13.48 6.34
N SER A 48 30.42 14.19 7.43
CA SER A 48 29.66 13.60 8.53
C SER A 48 28.24 13.26 8.07
N VAL A 49 27.61 12.25 8.70
CA VAL A 49 26.22 11.91 8.43
C VAL A 49 25.31 13.13 8.63
N LEU A 50 25.59 13.95 9.65
CA LEU A 50 24.87 15.20 9.91
C LEU A 50 25.02 16.20 8.76
N ARG A 51 26.22 16.31 8.16
CA ARG A 51 26.44 17.18 7.01
C ARG A 51 25.63 16.72 5.79
N ILE A 52 25.56 15.42 5.56
CA ILE A 52 24.75 14.84 4.47
C ILE A 52 23.26 15.10 4.72
N GLN A 53 22.77 14.94 5.96
CA GLN A 53 21.40 15.29 6.33
C GLN A 53 21.11 16.76 6.03
N PHE A 54 22.00 17.68 6.46
CA PHE A 54 21.84 19.11 6.22
C PHE A 54 21.75 19.45 4.73
N ARG A 55 22.57 18.80 3.88
CA ARG A 55 22.59 19.05 2.44
C ARG A 55 21.38 18.47 1.71
N THR A 56 20.92 17.28 2.11
CA THR A 56 19.88 16.53 1.40
C THR A 56 18.47 16.67 1.99
N GLY A 57 18.36 17.11 3.24
CA GLY A 57 17.10 17.13 4.00
C GLY A 57 16.63 15.75 4.50
N TYR A 58 17.38 14.68 4.25
CA TYR A 58 17.00 13.34 4.69
C TYR A 58 17.31 13.10 6.16
N ASP A 59 16.55 12.20 6.79
CA ASP A 59 16.82 11.77 8.16
C ASP A 59 18.08 10.89 8.25
N ARG A 60 18.61 10.75 9.47
CA ARG A 60 19.82 9.98 9.77
C ARG A 60 19.77 8.55 9.24
N THR A 61 18.66 7.85 9.45
CA THR A 61 18.56 6.44 9.09
C THR A 61 18.47 6.26 7.58
N THR A 62 17.82 7.19 6.88
CA THR A 62 17.75 7.22 5.42
C THR A 62 19.12 7.44 4.81
N VAL A 63 19.89 8.40 5.31
CA VAL A 63 21.28 8.62 4.88
C VAL A 63 22.13 7.37 5.11
N GLN A 64 22.07 6.77 6.30
CA GLN A 64 22.84 5.57 6.60
C GLN A 64 22.45 4.38 5.72
N ARG A 65 21.16 4.21 5.42
CA ARG A 65 20.68 3.16 4.49
C ARG A 65 21.16 3.43 3.06
N ALA A 66 21.15 4.68 2.61
CA ALA A 66 21.66 5.07 1.30
C ALA A 66 23.16 4.77 1.18
N LEU A 67 23.97 5.15 2.18
CA LEU A 67 25.41 4.82 2.22
C LEU A 67 25.65 3.31 2.10
N ARG A 68 24.90 2.48 2.84
CA ARG A 68 25.01 1.01 2.73
C ARG A 68 24.64 0.48 1.35
N ARG A 69 23.64 1.07 0.70
CA ARG A 69 23.22 0.65 -0.66
C ARG A 69 24.24 1.08 -1.72
N LEU A 70 24.82 2.27 -1.60
CA LEU A 70 25.91 2.72 -2.47
C LEU A 70 27.15 1.84 -2.31
N GLU A 71 27.49 1.48 -1.08
CA GLU A 71 28.59 0.56 -0.77
C GLU A 71 28.33 -0.83 -1.37
N LYS A 72 27.12 -1.36 -1.18
CA LYS A 72 26.69 -2.64 -1.78
C LYS A 72 26.68 -2.61 -3.31
N ALA A 73 26.37 -1.47 -3.91
CA ALA A 73 26.41 -1.27 -5.36
C ALA A 73 27.84 -1.09 -5.90
N GLY A 74 28.85 -0.99 -5.04
CA GLY A 74 30.25 -0.80 -5.43
C GLY A 74 30.61 0.63 -5.84
N LEU A 75 29.65 1.56 -5.78
CA LEU A 75 29.82 2.97 -6.15
C LEU A 75 30.73 3.73 -5.17
N ILE A 76 30.76 3.27 -3.92
CA ILE A 76 31.64 3.80 -2.87
C ILE A 76 32.31 2.65 -2.13
N ARG A 77 33.53 2.87 -1.66
CA ARG A 77 34.31 1.90 -0.85
C ARG A 77 34.80 2.57 0.42
N ARG A 78 34.84 1.82 1.52
CA ARG A 78 35.47 2.29 2.77
C ARG A 78 36.98 2.19 2.64
N GLU A 79 37.66 3.32 2.78
CA GLU A 79 39.11 3.41 2.72
C GLU A 79 39.72 3.50 4.13
N GLY A 80 38.98 4.05 5.09
CA GLY A 80 39.45 4.18 6.47
C GLY A 80 38.51 5.01 7.33
N SER A 81 39.08 5.64 8.36
CA SER A 81 38.38 6.55 9.25
C SER A 81 39.26 7.76 9.56
N VAL A 82 38.66 8.94 9.62
CA VAL A 82 39.30 10.21 10.01
C VAL A 82 38.40 10.84 11.06
N ASP A 83 38.94 11.14 12.25
CA ASP A 83 38.19 11.72 13.38
C ASP A 83 36.89 10.97 13.74
N GLY A 84 36.94 9.63 13.66
CA GLY A 84 35.78 8.77 13.91
C GLY A 84 34.72 8.76 12.80
N ARG A 85 35.00 9.40 11.65
CA ARG A 85 34.13 9.43 10.47
C ARG A 85 34.72 8.53 9.40
N THR A 86 33.86 7.75 8.75
CA THR A 86 34.29 6.89 7.64
C THR A 86 34.82 7.73 6.49
N ARG A 87 36.03 7.39 6.03
CA ARG A 87 36.63 7.90 4.81
C ARG A 87 36.24 6.98 3.66
N TRP A 88 35.63 7.56 2.65
CA TRP A 88 35.10 6.91 1.47
C TRP A 88 35.97 7.21 0.25
N GLN A 89 36.05 6.22 -0.63
CA GLN A 89 36.57 6.30 -1.98
C GLN A 89 35.40 6.14 -2.96
N LEU A 90 35.29 7.03 -3.93
CA LEU A 90 34.32 6.93 -5.02
C LEU A 90 34.89 6.07 -6.15
N ALA A 91 34.06 5.23 -6.74
CA ALA A 91 34.44 4.36 -7.86
C ALA A 91 34.28 5.08 -9.21
N LEU A 92 35.13 6.07 -9.48
CA LEU A 92 35.07 6.89 -10.70
C LEU A 92 35.21 6.05 -11.98
N GLU A 93 35.82 4.87 -11.88
CA GLU A 93 35.91 3.90 -12.97
C GLU A 93 34.55 3.34 -13.42
N MET A 94 33.54 3.38 -12.55
CA MET A 94 32.20 2.94 -12.90
C MET A 94 31.50 4.02 -13.71
N VAL A 95 31.29 3.74 -15.00
CA VAL A 95 30.59 4.62 -15.92
C VAL A 95 29.27 3.98 -16.35
N ARG A 96 28.23 4.79 -16.40
CA ARG A 96 26.92 4.46 -16.94
C ARG A 96 27.09 3.98 -18.39
N PRO A 97 26.54 2.81 -18.75
CA PRO A 97 26.60 2.35 -20.14
C PRO A 97 25.84 3.32 -21.04
N ALA A 98 26.31 3.52 -22.28
CA ALA A 98 25.64 4.38 -23.26
C ALA A 98 24.19 3.93 -23.55
N SER A 99 23.88 2.64 -23.35
CA SER A 99 22.54 2.09 -23.51
C SER A 99 21.52 2.61 -22.49
N ASP A 100 21.95 3.14 -21.34
CA ASP A 100 21.04 3.54 -20.25
C ASP A 100 20.02 4.60 -20.69
N TRP A 101 20.41 5.54 -21.56
CA TRP A 101 19.49 6.49 -22.18
C TRP A 101 18.47 5.82 -23.09
N THR A 102 18.94 4.92 -23.96
CA THR A 102 18.06 4.17 -24.87
C THR A 102 17.10 3.25 -24.12
N ASP A 103 17.55 2.71 -22.98
CA ASP A 103 16.75 1.86 -22.11
C ASP A 103 15.64 2.69 -21.42
N LEU A 104 15.96 3.90 -20.94
CA LEU A 104 14.98 4.84 -20.37
C LEU A 104 13.95 5.31 -21.40
N GLU A 105 14.38 5.63 -22.62
CA GLU A 105 13.46 6.01 -23.71
C GLU A 105 12.50 4.87 -24.07
N ARG A 106 13.02 3.62 -24.10
CA ARG A 106 12.20 2.43 -24.34
C ARG A 106 11.18 2.23 -23.23
N GLU A 107 11.59 2.32 -21.97
CA GLU A 107 10.69 2.21 -20.80
C GLU A 107 9.58 3.28 -20.83
N GLU A 108 9.91 4.53 -21.17
CA GLU A 108 8.93 5.63 -21.28
C GLU A 108 7.96 5.40 -22.46
N ASN A 109 8.46 4.93 -23.61
CA ASN A 109 7.64 4.61 -24.77
C ASN A 109 6.67 3.46 -24.47
N GLU A 110 7.13 2.41 -23.80
CA GLU A 110 6.30 1.30 -23.33
C GLU A 110 5.24 1.78 -22.32
N TYR A 111 5.62 2.66 -21.39
CA TYR A 111 4.69 3.24 -20.43
C TYR A 111 3.59 4.08 -21.12
N ARG A 112 3.97 4.93 -22.08
CA ARG A 112 3.04 5.72 -22.90
C ARG A 112 2.13 4.83 -23.74
N ALA A 113 2.67 3.81 -24.39
CA ALA A 113 1.90 2.86 -25.18
C ALA A 113 0.89 2.09 -24.31
N ALA A 114 1.31 1.62 -23.13
CA ALA A 114 0.42 0.97 -22.17
C ALA A 114 -0.67 1.92 -21.65
N ALA A 115 -0.36 3.19 -21.41
CA ALA A 115 -1.35 4.20 -21.02
C ALA A 115 -2.36 4.50 -22.15
N ALA A 116 -1.88 4.59 -23.40
CA ALA A 116 -2.72 4.74 -24.57
C ALA A 116 -3.65 3.54 -24.76
N GLU A 117 -3.16 2.32 -24.56
CA GLU A 117 -3.95 1.09 -24.66
C GLU A 117 -5.03 1.01 -23.57
N ARG A 118 -4.70 1.38 -22.31
CA ARG A 118 -5.71 1.49 -21.24
C ARG A 118 -6.82 2.49 -21.62
N LYS A 119 -6.45 3.63 -22.21
CA LYS A 119 -7.42 4.64 -22.67
C LYS A 119 -8.27 4.12 -23.83
N ARG A 120 -7.68 3.38 -24.77
CA ARG A 120 -8.38 2.72 -25.89
C ARG A 120 -9.41 1.71 -25.37
N ARG A 121 -8.99 0.81 -24.48
CA ARG A 121 -9.86 -0.20 -23.86
C ARG A 121 -11.01 0.40 -23.06
N SER A 122 -10.76 1.54 -22.39
CA SER A 122 -11.81 2.30 -21.70
C SER A 122 -12.83 2.86 -22.71
N ARG A 123 -12.35 3.47 -23.80
CA ARG A 123 -13.22 4.01 -24.86
C ARG A 123 -14.05 2.95 -25.55
N SER A 124 -13.47 1.81 -25.90
CA SER A 124 -14.21 0.72 -26.56
C SER A 124 -15.29 0.14 -25.65
N LYS A 125 -15.03 0.02 -24.35
CA LYS A 125 -16.03 -0.43 -23.37
C LYS A 125 -17.21 0.55 -23.21
N GLY A 126 -16.97 1.85 -23.39
CA GLY A 126 -18.03 2.86 -23.41
C GLY A 126 -18.87 2.83 -24.68
N VAL A 127 -18.27 2.53 -25.84
CA VAL A 127 -18.96 2.46 -27.14
C VAL A 127 -19.91 1.26 -27.23
N THR A 128 -19.55 0.11 -26.66
CA THR A 128 -20.36 -1.11 -26.73
C THR A 128 -21.58 -1.13 -25.80
N GLY A 129 -21.74 -0.13 -24.92
CA GLY A 129 -22.90 0.01 -24.02
C GLY A 129 -24.02 0.88 -24.59
N ALA A 130 -23.85 1.48 -25.76
CA ALA A 130 -24.93 2.15 -26.48
C ALA A 130 -25.63 1.12 -27.38
N GLU A 131 -26.74 0.56 -26.89
CA GLU A 131 -27.72 -0.14 -27.72
C GLU A 131 -28.07 0.73 -28.93
N SER A 132 -27.89 0.16 -30.12
CA SER A 132 -28.51 0.54 -31.39
C SER A 132 -28.91 2.02 -31.53
N VAL A 133 -27.99 2.88 -31.93
CA VAL A 133 -28.39 4.05 -32.73
C VAL A 133 -28.82 3.47 -34.08
N THR A 134 -30.12 3.22 -34.23
CA THR A 134 -30.73 2.98 -35.53
C THR A 134 -30.42 4.21 -36.37
N VAL A 135 -29.54 4.04 -37.36
CA VAL A 135 -29.42 4.97 -38.48
C VAL A 135 -30.79 4.93 -39.16
N THR A 136 -31.63 5.91 -38.85
CA THR A 136 -32.88 6.10 -39.56
C THR A 136 -32.50 6.45 -41.00
N ASP A 137 -32.59 5.46 -41.89
CA ASP A 137 -32.55 5.66 -43.33
C ASP A 137 -33.58 6.72 -43.69
N SER A 138 -33.07 7.94 -43.92
CA SER A 138 -33.87 9.02 -44.45
C SER A 138 -34.10 8.71 -45.91
N LYS A 139 -35.36 8.38 -46.22
CA LYS A 139 -35.97 8.14 -47.52
C LYS A 139 -35.17 8.66 -48.72
N PRO A 140 -35.02 7.88 -49.81
CA PRO A 140 -34.52 8.42 -51.07
C PRO A 140 -35.52 9.48 -51.57
N VAL A 141 -35.10 10.75 -51.56
CA VAL A 141 -35.80 11.80 -52.29
C VAL A 141 -35.59 11.51 -53.77
N THR A 142 -36.66 11.06 -54.43
CA THR A 142 -36.69 10.91 -55.89
C THR A 142 -36.46 12.29 -56.50
N VAL A 143 -35.29 12.47 -57.13
CA VAL A 143 -35.05 13.59 -58.03
C VAL A 143 -35.87 13.31 -59.28
N THR A 144 -36.97 14.02 -59.44
CA THR A 144 -37.64 14.16 -60.74
C THR A 144 -36.90 15.23 -61.53
N ASP A 145 -36.26 14.80 -62.62
CA ASP A 145 -35.79 15.67 -63.69
C ASP A 145 -36.96 16.49 -64.25
N ALA A 146 -36.79 17.82 -64.25
CA ALA A 146 -37.52 18.73 -65.10
C ALA A 146 -36.54 19.80 -65.60
N GLU A 147 -36.55 19.95 -66.92
CA GLU A 147 -35.59 20.70 -67.73
C GLU A 147 -35.59 22.22 -67.46
N SER A 148 -34.39 22.79 -67.56
CA SER A 148 -34.08 24.05 -68.26
C SER A 148 -34.98 25.28 -68.02
N VAL A 149 -34.52 26.22 -67.18
CA VAL A 149 -34.52 27.66 -67.51
C VAL A 149 -33.24 28.30 -66.98
N THR A 150 -32.46 28.86 -67.89
CA THR A 150 -31.31 29.75 -67.65
C THR A 150 -31.77 31.05 -66.99
N GLY A 151 -31.19 31.41 -65.85
CA GLY A 151 -31.46 32.67 -65.16
C GLY A 151 -30.24 33.12 -64.37
N ASP A 152 -29.44 33.96 -65.02
CA ASP A 152 -28.31 34.72 -64.49
C ASP A 152 -28.73 35.60 -63.31
N VAL A 153 -28.20 35.37 -62.10
CA VAL A 153 -28.21 36.34 -60.99
C VAL A 153 -26.91 36.22 -60.18
N THR A 154 -26.31 37.38 -60.03
CA THR A 154 -25.00 37.72 -59.51
C THR A 154 -24.88 37.63 -57.98
N ASP A 155 -23.62 37.44 -57.54
CA ASP A 155 -23.00 37.74 -56.24
C ASP A 155 -23.78 37.51 -54.93
N SER A 156 -23.31 36.56 -54.12
CA SER A 156 -23.25 36.72 -52.65
C SER A 156 -22.25 35.76 -51.98
N ALA A 157 -21.49 36.33 -51.05
CA ALA A 157 -20.28 35.82 -50.42
C ALA A 157 -20.40 34.46 -49.69
N PRO A 158 -19.28 33.71 -49.56
CA PRO A 158 -19.24 32.50 -48.75
C PRO A 158 -19.23 32.83 -47.25
N SER A 159 -20.32 32.46 -46.57
CA SER A 159 -20.42 32.49 -45.10
C SER A 159 -19.39 31.55 -44.49
N ARG A 160 -18.31 32.12 -43.95
CA ARG A 160 -17.36 31.43 -43.09
C ARG A 160 -18.07 31.07 -41.79
N HIS A 161 -18.16 29.78 -41.49
CA HIS A 161 -18.54 29.30 -40.16
C HIS A 161 -17.51 29.78 -39.13
N ALA A 162 -17.82 30.89 -38.46
CA ALA A 162 -17.08 31.39 -37.32
C ALA A 162 -17.39 30.50 -36.10
N LEU A 163 -16.43 29.65 -35.73
CA LEU A 163 -16.41 28.99 -34.43
C LEU A 163 -16.33 30.07 -33.33
N ASN A 164 -17.42 30.23 -32.58
CA ASN A 164 -17.48 31.03 -31.38
C ASN A 164 -16.51 30.47 -30.31
N ALA A 165 -15.32 31.06 -30.24
CA ALA A 165 -14.45 30.95 -29.08
C ALA A 165 -15.00 31.87 -27.98
N GLN A 166 -15.73 31.29 -27.03
CA GLN A 166 -16.07 31.95 -25.76
C GLN A 166 -14.82 31.98 -24.86
N PRO A 167 -14.31 33.16 -24.45
CA PRO A 167 -13.30 33.24 -23.40
C PRO A 167 -13.99 33.14 -22.04
N SER A 168 -13.96 31.96 -21.43
CA SER A 168 -14.40 31.76 -20.04
C SER A 168 -13.43 32.43 -19.07
N ARG A 169 -13.72 33.70 -18.78
CA ARG A 169 -13.17 34.52 -17.71
C ARG A 169 -13.61 33.95 -16.35
N THR A 170 -12.89 32.97 -15.81
CA THR A 170 -13.02 32.62 -14.39
C THR A 170 -12.29 33.66 -13.54
N GLN A 171 -13.08 34.53 -12.91
CA GLN A 171 -12.63 35.48 -11.90
C GLN A 171 -11.95 34.75 -10.73
N ARG A 172 -10.78 35.25 -10.34
CA ARG A 172 -10.11 34.97 -9.06
C ARG A 172 -11.04 35.36 -7.91
N ARG A 173 -11.43 34.40 -7.08
CA ARG A 173 -11.84 34.66 -5.70
C ARG A 173 -10.60 34.66 -4.81
N PRO A 174 -10.32 35.73 -4.03
CA PRO A 174 -9.43 35.64 -2.89
C PRO A 174 -10.19 35.06 -1.68
N ASN A 175 -9.45 34.59 -0.68
CA ASN A 175 -9.89 34.25 0.68
C ASN A 175 -10.16 32.75 0.96
N HIS A 176 -9.11 32.02 1.31
CA HIS A 176 -9.18 31.10 2.44
C HIS A 176 -7.87 31.09 3.21
N GLN A 177 -8.02 31.26 4.52
CA GLN A 177 -7.00 31.56 5.50
C GLN A 177 -6.13 30.33 5.82
N GLN A 178 -4.84 30.57 6.03
CA GLN A 178 -3.94 29.65 6.71
C GLN A 178 -4.37 29.51 8.17
N PRO A 179 -4.37 28.30 8.77
CA PRO A 179 -4.26 28.18 10.22
C PRO A 179 -2.78 28.26 10.66
N PRO A 180 -2.50 28.88 11.82
CA PRO A 180 -1.18 29.30 12.23
C PRO A 180 -0.34 28.18 12.89
N VAL A 181 0.95 28.48 12.95
CA VAL A 181 2.02 27.79 13.67
C VAL A 181 1.88 27.94 15.20
N ASN A 182 2.36 26.93 15.93
CA ASN A 182 2.66 26.83 17.36
C ASN A 182 1.49 26.66 18.35
N GLN A 183 1.37 25.44 18.91
CA GLN A 183 1.35 25.28 20.36
C GLN A 183 2.22 24.10 20.81
N LEU A 184 3.22 24.48 21.59
CA LEU A 184 4.12 23.67 22.38
C LEU A 184 3.34 23.18 23.61
N HIS A 185 3.23 21.87 23.81
CA HIS A 185 2.95 21.29 25.13
C HIS A 185 4.00 20.22 25.39
N LYS A 186 4.92 20.61 26.25
CA LYS A 186 6.00 19.83 26.82
C LYS A 186 5.49 19.45 28.19
N ASP A 187 5.19 18.19 28.42
CA ASP A 187 5.23 17.64 29.77
C ASP A 187 5.72 16.21 29.73
N SER A 188 6.78 16.04 30.52
CA SER A 188 7.46 14.83 30.90
C SER A 188 6.49 13.78 31.45
N SER A 189 6.73 12.50 31.13
CA SER A 189 7.06 11.48 32.15
C SER A 189 7.07 10.10 31.49
N SER A 190 8.26 9.60 31.16
CA SER A 190 8.58 8.19 31.42
C SER A 190 9.07 8.11 32.86
N PRO A 191 8.83 6.99 33.55
CA PRO A 191 9.96 6.11 33.88
C PRO A 191 9.53 4.61 33.98
N PRO A 192 10.43 3.66 34.32
CA PRO A 192 11.60 3.23 33.55
C PRO A 192 11.72 1.69 33.47
N ALA A 193 12.86 1.25 32.95
CA ALA A 193 13.32 -0.12 32.68
C ALA A 193 13.41 -1.10 33.87
N GLN A 194 13.54 -2.39 33.53
CA GLN A 194 14.37 -3.47 34.14
C GLN A 194 14.34 -4.67 33.13
N GLN A 195 15.41 -5.17 32.46
CA GLN A 195 16.70 -5.78 32.89
C GLN A 195 16.48 -6.87 33.96
N ASP A 196 16.96 -8.12 33.91
CA ASP A 196 18.01 -8.83 33.15
C ASP A 196 17.77 -10.36 33.23
N THR A 197 18.50 -11.15 32.43
CA THR A 197 19.11 -12.50 32.65
C THR A 197 19.03 -13.33 31.34
N ALA A 198 20.09 -13.45 30.54
CA ALA A 198 21.34 -14.21 30.69
C ALA A 198 21.20 -15.74 30.44
N ALA A 199 21.84 -16.21 29.36
CA ALA A 199 22.60 -17.46 29.20
C ALA A 199 22.29 -18.20 27.86
N ALA A 200 23.33 -18.33 27.03
CA ALA A 200 23.46 -19.28 25.92
C ALA A 200 24.10 -20.59 26.44
N PRO A 201 24.48 -21.60 25.61
CA PRO A 201 24.11 -21.98 24.23
C PRO A 201 23.72 -23.49 24.14
N GLU A 202 23.05 -23.94 23.06
CA GLU A 202 23.20 -25.37 22.67
C GLU A 202 22.92 -25.63 21.19
N GLU A 203 23.78 -26.47 20.62
CA GLU A 203 23.81 -26.96 19.25
C GLU A 203 22.61 -27.87 18.93
N ALA A 204 22.11 -27.82 17.68
CA ALA A 204 21.85 -29.01 16.86
C ALA A 204 21.39 -28.62 15.45
N LYS A 205 22.23 -28.89 14.45
CA LYS A 205 21.75 -29.32 13.13
C LYS A 205 21.40 -30.81 13.23
N PRO A 206 20.43 -31.31 12.45
CA PRO A 206 20.87 -32.11 11.32
C PRO A 206 20.17 -31.82 9.99
N THR A 207 20.86 -32.27 8.96
CA THR A 207 20.67 -32.22 7.52
C THR A 207 19.57 -33.14 6.97
N GLY A 208 19.00 -32.80 5.80
CA GLY A 208 18.42 -33.80 4.87
C GLY A 208 17.24 -33.35 3.99
N LYS A 209 17.47 -33.22 2.67
CA LYS A 209 16.52 -32.89 1.55
C LYS A 209 15.60 -34.09 1.17
N PRO A 210 14.67 -34.07 0.16
CA PRO A 210 14.28 -33.03 -0.82
C PRO A 210 12.75 -32.81 -1.09
N ARG A 211 12.41 -31.61 -1.58
CA ARG A 211 11.45 -31.25 -2.67
C ARG A 211 10.07 -31.94 -2.76
N ALA A 212 9.03 -31.19 -2.37
CA ALA A 212 7.74 -31.13 -3.09
C ALA A 212 7.19 -29.69 -3.03
N ALA A 213 7.58 -28.86 -3.99
CA ALA A 213 7.09 -27.48 -4.10
C ALA A 213 5.95 -27.42 -5.12
N LYS A 214 4.82 -26.84 -4.67
CA LYS A 214 3.58 -26.42 -5.38
C LYS A 214 2.35 -27.33 -5.15
N PRO A 215 1.87 -27.39 -3.90
CA PRO A 215 0.43 -27.09 -3.67
C PRO A 215 0.16 -26.07 -2.53
N ALA A 216 1.07 -25.90 -1.57
CA ALA A 216 0.84 -25.12 -0.35
C ALA A 216 0.44 -23.65 -0.57
N LYS A 217 0.94 -22.99 -1.63
CA LYS A 217 0.63 -21.58 -1.90
C LYS A 217 -0.85 -21.33 -2.25
N ASN A 218 -1.52 -22.30 -2.88
CA ASN A 218 -2.93 -22.16 -3.23
C ASN A 218 -3.79 -22.41 -1.99
N GLU A 219 -3.45 -23.45 -1.23
CA GLU A 219 -4.11 -23.78 0.03
C GLU A 219 -4.08 -22.61 1.04
N HIS A 220 -2.96 -21.87 1.14
CA HIS A 220 -2.89 -20.67 1.99
C HIS A 220 -3.77 -19.51 1.53
N LEU A 221 -4.04 -19.39 0.22
CA LEU A 221 -4.91 -18.35 -0.33
C LEU A 221 -6.39 -18.75 -0.19
N ASP A 222 -6.70 -20.03 -0.35
CA ASP A 222 -8.03 -20.59 -0.17
C ASP A 222 -8.43 -20.54 1.31
N ALA A 223 -7.52 -20.90 2.22
CA ALA A 223 -7.71 -20.77 3.66
C ALA A 223 -7.89 -19.31 4.10
N PHE A 224 -7.18 -18.36 3.49
CA PHE A 224 -7.44 -16.93 3.71
C PHE A 224 -8.83 -16.51 3.21
N GLY A 225 -9.29 -17.08 2.10
CA GLY A 225 -10.65 -16.90 1.60
C GLY A 225 -11.70 -17.38 2.59
N ALA A 226 -11.54 -18.60 3.12
CA ALA A 226 -12.41 -19.17 4.15
C ALA A 226 -12.43 -18.32 5.44
N PHE A 227 -11.26 -17.90 5.92
CA PHE A 227 -11.12 -16.96 7.03
C PHE A 227 -11.91 -15.66 6.76
N TRP A 228 -11.72 -15.07 5.58
CA TRP A 228 -12.38 -13.81 5.21
C TRP A 228 -13.90 -13.92 5.11
N LEU A 229 -14.40 -15.09 4.70
CA LEU A 229 -15.84 -15.35 4.63
C LEU A 229 -16.46 -15.49 6.03
N ASN A 230 -15.77 -16.15 6.95
CA ASN A 230 -16.24 -16.41 8.31
C ASN A 230 -16.10 -15.22 9.26
N TYR A 231 -15.17 -14.29 9.02
CA TYR A 231 -14.91 -13.21 9.96
C TYR A 231 -16.08 -12.18 10.04
N PRO A 232 -16.53 -11.78 11.25
CA PRO A 232 -17.73 -10.95 11.43
C PRO A 232 -17.59 -9.51 10.90
N LYS A 233 -16.36 -8.97 10.83
CA LYS A 233 -16.08 -7.59 10.40
C LYS A 233 -15.08 -7.53 9.24
N LYS A 234 -15.59 -7.41 8.01
CA LYS A 234 -14.80 -7.47 6.76
C LYS A 234 -14.29 -6.07 6.35
N LYS A 235 -13.32 -5.53 7.09
CA LYS A 235 -12.67 -4.24 6.79
C LYS A 235 -11.16 -4.41 6.58
N ALA A 236 -10.56 -3.52 5.77
CA ALA A 236 -9.13 -3.48 5.49
C ALA A 236 -8.53 -4.83 5.02
N ARG A 237 -9.06 -5.38 3.92
CA ARG A 237 -8.68 -6.70 3.38
C ARG A 237 -7.18 -6.85 3.11
N GLU A 238 -6.52 -5.80 2.63
CA GLU A 238 -5.08 -5.83 2.34
C GLU A 238 -4.22 -5.92 3.60
N GLU A 239 -4.62 -5.23 4.67
CA GLU A 239 -3.95 -5.29 5.96
C GLU A 239 -4.15 -6.66 6.61
N ALA A 240 -5.37 -7.21 6.52
CA ALA A 240 -5.67 -8.57 6.97
C ALA A 240 -4.84 -9.61 6.21
N ARG A 241 -4.65 -9.45 4.90
CA ARG A 241 -3.79 -10.34 4.09
C ARG A 241 -2.33 -10.28 4.53
N LYS A 242 -1.80 -9.09 4.81
CA LYS A 242 -0.43 -8.93 5.32
C LYS A 242 -0.27 -9.57 6.70
N ALA A 243 -1.25 -9.37 7.60
CA ALA A 243 -1.28 -9.97 8.92
C ALA A 243 -1.39 -11.51 8.85
N TRP A 244 -2.17 -12.05 7.91
CA TRP A 244 -2.29 -13.49 7.65
C TRP A 244 -0.94 -14.10 7.25
N ILE A 245 -0.24 -13.49 6.29
CA ILE A 245 1.10 -13.95 5.88
C ILE A 245 2.08 -13.89 7.06
N ALA A 246 1.98 -12.85 7.90
CA ALA A 246 2.80 -12.73 9.11
C ALA A 246 2.47 -13.78 10.17
N ALA A 247 1.20 -14.19 10.33
CA ALA A 247 0.78 -15.27 11.21
C ALA A 247 1.31 -16.63 10.72
N LEU A 248 1.22 -16.92 9.41
CA LEU A 248 1.83 -18.12 8.82
C LEU A 248 3.37 -18.11 8.98
N GLY A 249 3.99 -16.95 8.83
CA GLY A 249 5.43 -16.78 9.08
C GLY A 249 5.84 -17.01 10.54
N ARG A 250 4.90 -16.93 11.48
CA ARG A 250 5.08 -17.28 12.91
C ARG A 250 4.87 -18.77 13.18
N GLY A 251 4.46 -19.56 12.18
CA GLY A 251 4.21 -20.99 12.31
C GLY A 251 2.77 -21.37 12.65
N ALA A 252 1.83 -20.42 12.60
CA ALA A 252 0.42 -20.72 12.83
C ALA A 252 -0.17 -21.56 11.68
N ASP A 253 -0.97 -22.57 12.03
CA ASP A 253 -1.65 -23.42 11.06
C ASP A 253 -2.84 -22.67 10.41
N PRO A 254 -2.91 -22.57 9.06
CA PRO A 254 -4.02 -21.94 8.36
C PRO A 254 -5.41 -22.45 8.79
N GLN A 255 -5.57 -23.76 9.03
CA GLN A 255 -6.87 -24.35 9.39
C GLN A 255 -7.28 -24.00 10.81
N HIS A 256 -6.32 -23.95 11.74
CA HIS A 256 -6.54 -23.48 13.10
C HIS A 256 -7.07 -22.03 13.12
N ILE A 257 -6.46 -21.13 12.35
CA ILE A 257 -6.90 -19.72 12.27
C ILE A 257 -8.33 -19.60 11.71
N VAL A 258 -8.70 -20.40 10.69
CA VAL A 258 -10.06 -20.40 10.12
C VAL A 258 -11.08 -20.89 11.15
N THR A 259 -10.76 -21.96 11.88
CA THR A 259 -11.62 -22.52 12.94
C THR A 259 -11.83 -21.51 14.06
N ALA A 260 -10.75 -20.89 14.56
CA ALA A 260 -10.83 -19.86 15.59
C ALA A 260 -11.62 -18.63 15.14
N ALA A 261 -11.46 -18.20 13.87
CA ALA A 261 -12.22 -17.09 13.32
C ALA A 261 -13.73 -17.40 13.21
N ALA A 262 -14.11 -18.64 12.92
CA ALA A 262 -15.51 -19.07 12.89
C ALA A 262 -16.12 -19.08 14.30
N SER A 263 -15.38 -19.55 15.32
CA SER A 263 -15.82 -19.46 16.72
C SER A 263 -15.99 -18.01 17.18
N TYR A 264 -15.00 -17.15 16.88
CA TYR A 264 -15.07 -15.71 17.17
C TYR A 264 -16.26 -15.03 16.48
N ALA A 265 -16.60 -15.44 15.25
CA ALA A 265 -17.78 -14.93 14.56
C ALA A 265 -19.09 -15.28 15.28
N ARG A 266 -19.18 -16.49 15.86
CA ARG A 266 -20.35 -16.96 16.60
C ARG A 266 -20.50 -16.25 17.95
N GLU A 267 -19.40 -16.03 18.67
CA GLU A 267 -19.39 -15.28 19.92
C GLU A 267 -19.83 -13.84 19.70
N ARG A 268 -19.29 -13.19 18.66
CA ARG A 268 -19.57 -11.78 18.35
C ARG A 268 -20.89 -11.57 17.61
N ALA A 269 -21.61 -12.63 17.21
CA ALA A 269 -22.87 -12.51 16.47
C ALA A 269 -23.98 -11.78 17.27
N ASN A 270 -23.93 -11.87 18.61
CA ASN A 270 -24.90 -11.24 19.52
C ASN A 270 -24.38 -9.94 20.16
N GLU A 271 -23.19 -9.46 19.76
CA GLU A 271 -22.55 -8.28 20.32
C GLU A 271 -22.52 -7.09 19.34
N ASP A 272 -22.34 -5.88 19.86
CA ASP A 272 -22.23 -4.66 19.03
C ASP A 272 -21.01 -4.76 18.07
N PRO A 273 -21.23 -4.63 16.74
CA PRO A 273 -20.17 -4.59 15.73
C PRO A 273 -19.09 -3.52 15.97
N LYS A 274 -19.39 -2.49 16.77
CA LYS A 274 -18.46 -1.42 17.17
C LYS A 274 -17.27 -1.96 17.95
N TYR A 275 -17.47 -2.91 18.87
CA TYR A 275 -16.41 -3.50 19.70
C TYR A 275 -15.74 -4.73 19.09
N THR A 276 -16.22 -5.18 17.92
CA THR A 276 -15.59 -6.30 17.20
C THR A 276 -14.23 -5.88 16.63
N LYS A 277 -13.19 -6.66 16.97
CA LYS A 277 -11.79 -6.41 16.56
C LYS A 277 -11.68 -6.45 15.03
N TYR A 278 -10.79 -5.62 14.49
CA TYR A 278 -10.45 -5.69 13.06
C TYR A 278 -9.66 -6.98 12.76
N PRO A 279 -9.86 -7.60 11.59
CA PRO A 279 -9.24 -8.88 11.25
C PRO A 279 -7.71 -8.81 11.26
N ALA A 280 -7.13 -7.70 10.80
CA ALA A 280 -5.69 -7.49 10.86
C ALA A 280 -5.16 -7.44 12.31
N THR A 281 -5.87 -6.75 13.20
CA THR A 281 -5.51 -6.64 14.62
C THR A 281 -5.66 -7.98 15.33
N TRP A 282 -6.74 -8.71 15.05
CA TRP A 282 -7.00 -10.04 15.61
C TRP A 282 -5.91 -11.05 15.23
N LEU A 283 -5.51 -11.09 13.95
CA LEU A 283 -4.40 -11.92 13.46
C LEU A 283 -3.04 -11.49 14.02
N ASN A 284 -2.77 -10.19 14.14
CA ASN A 284 -1.49 -9.70 14.63
C ASN A 284 -1.27 -9.93 16.12
N LYS A 285 -2.35 -9.97 16.90
CA LYS A 285 -2.34 -10.17 18.34
C LYS A 285 -2.31 -11.65 18.73
N GLY A 286 -2.40 -12.57 17.78
CA GLY A 286 -2.44 -14.00 18.09
C GLY A 286 -3.77 -14.45 18.70
N CYS A 287 -4.86 -13.71 18.47
CA CYS A 287 -6.17 -14.04 19.08
C CYS A 287 -6.79 -15.34 18.56
N TYR A 288 -6.11 -16.06 17.67
CA TYR A 288 -6.46 -17.43 17.29
C TYR A 288 -5.94 -18.48 18.28
N ASP A 289 -4.91 -18.15 19.07
CA ASP A 289 -4.37 -18.97 20.15
C ASP A 289 -4.98 -18.63 21.53
N ASP A 290 -5.78 -17.54 21.61
CA ASP A 290 -6.47 -17.14 22.83
C ASP A 290 -7.54 -18.19 23.18
N GLU A 291 -7.58 -18.65 24.44
CA GLU A 291 -8.60 -19.58 24.92
C GLU A 291 -9.98 -18.90 24.79
N PRO A 292 -10.96 -19.53 24.10
CA PRO A 292 -12.28 -18.92 23.94
C PRO A 292 -12.89 -18.69 25.32
N ASP A 293 -13.45 -17.51 25.57
CA ASP A 293 -14.19 -17.24 26.80
C ASP A 293 -15.24 -18.35 26.94
N GLN A 294 -15.11 -19.17 27.99
CA GLN A 294 -16.07 -20.25 28.24
C GLN A 294 -17.46 -19.64 28.19
N PRO A 295 -18.40 -20.20 27.38
CA PRO A 295 -19.74 -19.66 27.34
C PRO A 295 -20.24 -19.64 28.77
N ALA A 296 -20.54 -18.43 29.26
CA ALA A 296 -21.05 -18.25 30.61
C ALA A 296 -22.13 -19.31 30.81
N ARG A 297 -21.88 -20.22 31.76
CA ARG A 297 -22.80 -21.32 32.07
C ARG A 297 -24.20 -20.73 32.03
N PRO A 298 -25.12 -21.26 31.20
CA PRO A 298 -26.45 -20.68 31.10
C PRO A 298 -26.96 -20.56 32.52
N HIS A 299 -27.19 -19.33 32.98
CA HIS A 299 -27.96 -19.10 34.19
C HIS A 299 -29.31 -19.71 33.84
N LEU A 300 -29.52 -20.96 34.24
CA LEU A 300 -30.82 -21.60 34.27
C LEU A 300 -31.64 -20.69 35.17
N ARG A 301 -32.32 -19.72 34.55
CA ARG A 301 -33.31 -18.91 35.23
C ARG A 301 -34.36 -19.91 35.66
N ALA A 302 -34.55 -20.06 36.97
CA ALA A 302 -35.65 -20.85 37.50
C ALA A 302 -36.93 -20.30 36.86
N VAL A 303 -37.48 -21.06 35.91
CA VAL A 303 -38.79 -20.80 35.34
C VAL A 303 -39.78 -21.52 36.24
N GLY A 304 -40.69 -20.77 36.83
CA GLY A 304 -41.90 -21.30 37.45
C GLY A 304 -41.99 -21.03 38.94
N ASP A 305 -42.98 -20.21 39.29
CA ASP A 305 -43.54 -20.07 40.63
C ASP A 305 -44.01 -21.44 41.14
N TYR A 306 -43.11 -22.21 41.77
CA TYR A 306 -43.51 -23.38 42.53
C TYR A 306 -44.02 -22.92 43.89
N GLN A 307 -45.32 -22.67 43.99
CA GLN A 307 -46.00 -22.62 45.28
C GLN A 307 -46.09 -24.06 45.81
N PRO A 308 -45.43 -24.40 46.93
CA PRO A 308 -45.62 -25.71 47.55
C PRO A 308 -47.08 -25.87 47.93
N TRP A 309 -47.69 -27.00 47.55
CA TRP A 309 -49.09 -27.31 47.83
C TRP A 309 -49.33 -27.22 49.35
N ARG A 310 -50.10 -26.23 49.79
CA ARG A 310 -50.53 -26.06 51.18
C ARG A 310 -51.84 -26.81 51.35
N ASN A 311 -51.86 -27.78 52.24
CA ASN A 311 -53.08 -28.50 52.60
C ASN A 311 -54.09 -27.49 53.19
N PRO A 312 -55.30 -27.34 52.64
CA PRO A 312 -56.29 -26.44 53.22
C PRO A 312 -56.69 -26.95 54.62
N GLU A 313 -56.62 -26.06 55.61
CA GLU A 313 -57.01 -26.34 57.01
C GLU A 313 -58.53 -26.48 57.18
N ASP A 314 -59.30 -26.20 56.11
CA ASP A 314 -60.74 -26.34 56.09
C ASP A 314 -61.16 -27.64 55.37
N HIS A 315 -61.43 -28.67 56.18
CA HIS A 315 -61.88 -29.99 55.73
C HIS A 315 -63.35 -30.03 55.28
N SER A 316 -64.05 -28.89 55.24
CA SER A 316 -65.45 -28.81 54.78
C SER A 316 -65.64 -29.07 53.28
N SER A 317 -64.56 -29.10 52.48
CA SER A 317 -64.60 -29.44 51.04
C SER A 317 -64.62 -30.95 50.73
N TYR A 318 -64.53 -31.83 51.74
CA TYR A 318 -64.53 -33.29 51.55
C TYR A 318 -65.87 -33.99 51.85
N TYR A 319 -66.87 -33.26 52.35
CA TYR A 319 -68.21 -33.80 52.58
C TYR A 319 -69.26 -32.91 51.90
N GLU A 320 -69.52 -33.17 50.62
CA GLU A 320 -70.85 -32.92 50.05
C GLU A 320 -71.72 -34.13 50.40
N GLU A 321 -72.88 -33.86 50.99
CA GLU A 321 -73.84 -34.84 51.53
C GLU A 321 -74.33 -35.85 50.47
N LEU A 322 -74.50 -37.09 50.95
CA LEU A 322 -75.17 -38.22 50.28
C LEU A 322 -76.64 -37.93 49.93
#